data_AF-A0A1I8IP85-F1
#
_entry.id   AF-A0A1I8IP85-F1
#
_cell.length_a   1.000
_cell.length_b   1.000
_cell.length_c   1.000
_cell.angle_alpha   90.00
_cell.angle_beta   90.00
_cell.angle_gamma   90.00
#
_symmetry.space_group_name_H-M   'P 1'
#
loop_
_entity.id
_entity.type
_entity.pdbx_description
1 polymer ?
#
loop_
_entity_poly.entity_id
_entity_poly.type
_entity_poly.pdbx_seq_one_letter_code
_entity_poly.pdbx_strand_id
1 'polypeptide(L)'
;NLTAYLTVSVTQLPIRTLEDVLANQHYKVLVSKGTNIYAQILLDTSGPYYELRKQMKVVDSMPICSQTVAVDSNPYQVCIVDQNINIHFYNAYCNKVYIADQTFNAYSLGVAFPKGAFYLPAFSF
;
A
#
# COMPACT_ATOMS: atom_id res chain seq x y z
N ASN A 1 32.17 6.42 26.35
CA ASN A 1 30.79 6.37 25.82
C ASN A 1 30.77 5.95 24.36
N LEU A 2 31.21 4.73 24.03
CA LEU A 2 31.21 4.20 22.65
C LEU A 2 30.37 2.92 22.49
N THR A 3 29.93 2.31 23.58
CA THR A 3 29.26 1.00 23.60
C THR A 3 27.73 1.07 23.50
N ALA A 4 27.12 2.22 23.78
CA ALA A 4 25.65 2.38 23.68
C ALA A 4 25.13 2.51 22.24
N TYR A 5 26.01 2.79 21.26
CA TYR A 5 25.61 2.90 19.85
C TYR A 5 25.50 1.55 19.12
N LEU A 6 26.11 0.49 19.67
CA LEU A 6 26.11 -0.86 19.09
C LEU A 6 24.95 -1.74 19.59
N THR A 7 24.22 -1.31 20.61
CA THR A 7 23.06 -2.01 21.20
C THR A 7 21.73 -1.31 20.94
N VAL A 8 21.69 -0.36 20.01
CA VAL A 8 20.44 -0.07 19.31
C VAL A 8 20.26 -1.23 18.34
N SER A 9 19.88 -2.41 18.85
CA SER A 9 19.02 -3.27 18.06
C SER A 9 17.81 -2.38 17.79
N VAL A 10 17.79 -1.73 16.64
CA VAL A 10 16.59 -1.08 16.15
C VAL A 10 15.63 -2.24 15.99
N THR A 11 14.89 -2.58 17.04
CA THR A 11 13.59 -3.18 16.93
C THR A 11 12.78 -2.15 16.17
N GLN A 12 12.96 -2.11 14.85
CA GLN A 12 12.04 -1.50 13.93
C GLN A 12 10.78 -2.33 14.16
N LEU A 13 9.90 -1.79 15.00
CA LEU A 13 8.59 -2.36 15.22
C LEU A 13 7.98 -2.54 13.82
N PRO A 14 7.43 -3.72 13.50
CA PRO A 14 6.84 -3.94 12.19
C PRO A 14 5.80 -2.84 11.96
N ILE A 15 5.71 -2.32 10.73
CA ILE A 15 4.69 -1.35 10.36
C ILE A 15 3.33 -2.01 10.59
N ARG A 16 2.50 -1.44 11.47
CA ARG A 16 1.16 -1.97 11.75
C ARG A 16 0.08 -1.08 11.16
N THR A 17 0.32 0.22 11.13
CA THR A 17 -0.66 1.21 10.68
C THR A 17 -0.08 2.16 9.64
N LEU A 18 -0.94 2.99 9.03
CA LEU A 18 -0.51 4.04 8.13
C LEU A 18 0.32 5.10 8.87
N GLU A 19 -0.01 5.38 10.12
CA GLU A 19 0.70 6.33 10.98
C GLU A 19 2.16 5.92 11.22
N ASP A 20 2.44 4.62 11.36
CA ASP A 20 3.81 4.10 11.49
C ASP A 20 4.66 4.43 10.24
N VAL A 21 4.04 4.36 9.05
CA VAL A 21 4.70 4.74 7.80
C VAL A 21 4.96 6.25 7.77
N LEU A 22 3.94 7.05 8.11
CA LEU A 22 4.03 8.52 8.09
C LEU A 22 5.02 9.07 9.13
N ALA A 23 5.17 8.38 10.26
CA ALA A 23 6.11 8.75 11.32
C ALA A 23 7.58 8.68 10.86
N ASN A 24 7.90 7.90 9.83
CA ASN A 24 9.27 7.74 9.34
C ASN A 24 9.40 8.11 7.85
N GLN A 25 9.97 9.30 7.60
CA GLN A 25 10.19 9.86 6.26
C GLN A 25 11.20 9.07 5.39
N HIS A 26 11.89 8.07 5.95
CA HIS A 26 12.77 7.20 5.16
C HIS A 26 12.00 6.17 4.33
N TYR A 27 10.74 5.88 4.70
CA TYR A 27 9.93 4.97 3.90
C TYR A 27 9.63 5.56 2.52
N LYS A 28 9.72 4.68 1.52
CA LYS A 28 9.29 4.93 0.15
C LYS A 28 8.02 4.13 -0.09
N VAL A 29 6.92 4.85 -0.24
CA VAL A 29 5.59 4.26 -0.38
C VAL A 29 5.29 4.04 -1.85
N LEU A 30 5.40 2.79 -2.29
CA LEU A 30 5.10 2.36 -3.65
C LEU A 30 3.58 2.34 -3.85
N VAL A 31 3.12 3.09 -4.85
CA VAL A 31 1.69 3.15 -5.22
C VAL A 31 1.57 3.03 -6.74
N SER A 32 0.74 2.10 -7.20
CA SER A 32 0.54 1.85 -8.62
C SER A 32 -0.34 2.93 -9.25
N LYS A 33 0.13 3.54 -10.34
CA LYS A 33 -0.64 4.52 -11.11
C LYS A 33 -1.97 3.94 -11.60
N GLY A 34 -2.98 4.79 -11.76
CA GLY A 34 -4.29 4.41 -12.28
C GLY A 34 -5.20 3.62 -11.33
N THR A 35 -4.76 3.40 -10.08
CA THR A 35 -5.60 2.80 -9.03
C THR A 35 -6.43 3.86 -8.30
N ASN A 36 -7.51 3.44 -7.63
CA ASN A 36 -8.30 4.33 -6.78
C ASN A 36 -7.46 4.92 -5.63
N ILE A 37 -6.57 4.10 -5.03
CA ILE A 37 -5.63 4.54 -3.99
C ILE A 37 -4.74 5.67 -4.50
N TYR A 38 -4.17 5.52 -5.71
CA TYR A 38 -3.36 6.56 -6.35
C TYR A 38 -4.15 7.86 -6.55
N ALA A 39 -5.38 7.75 -7.07
CA ALA A 39 -6.24 8.91 -7.28
C ALA A 39 -6.58 9.60 -5.95
N GLN A 40 -6.96 8.84 -4.92
CA GLN A 40 -7.27 9.35 -3.57
C GLN A 40 -6.10 10.13 -2.99
N ILE A 41 -4.89 9.55 -3.03
CA ILE A 41 -3.67 10.21 -2.53
C ILE A 41 -3.39 11.52 -3.26
N LEU A 42 -3.72 11.63 -4.56
CA LEU A 42 -3.53 12.85 -5.34
C LEU A 42 -4.63 13.91 -5.15
N LEU A 43 -5.85 13.49 -4.88
CA LEU A 43 -7.00 14.40 -4.72
C LEU A 43 -7.10 14.95 -3.30
N ASP A 44 -6.63 14.23 -2.30
CA ASP A 44 -6.72 14.68 -0.91
C ASP A 44 -5.90 15.94 -0.67
N THR A 45 -6.52 16.92 0.00
CA THR A 45 -5.90 18.23 0.28
C THR A 45 -5.38 18.32 1.71
N SER A 46 -5.73 17.37 2.58
CA SER A 46 -5.31 17.31 3.97
C SER A 46 -5.38 15.88 4.50
N GLY A 47 -4.86 15.64 5.70
CA GLY A 47 -4.92 14.34 6.37
C GLY A 47 -3.84 13.34 5.93
N PRO A 48 -3.95 12.07 6.37
CA PRO A 48 -2.90 11.07 6.20
C PRO A 48 -2.49 10.82 4.74
N TYR A 49 -3.44 10.81 3.80
CA TYR A 49 -3.15 10.61 2.38
C TYR A 49 -2.39 11.77 1.74
N TYR A 50 -2.71 13.00 2.15
CA TYR A 50 -1.95 14.18 1.72
C TYR A 50 -0.49 14.10 2.20
N GLU A 51 -0.29 13.71 3.46
CA GLU A 51 1.05 13.51 4.03
C GLU A 51 1.80 12.36 3.35
N LEU A 52 1.10 11.26 3.05
CA LEU A 52 1.64 10.10 2.34
C LEU A 52 2.22 10.46 0.97
N ARG A 53 1.65 11.47 0.30
CA ARG A 53 2.13 11.94 -1.01
C ARG A 53 3.59 12.36 -0.98
N LYS A 54 4.11 12.86 0.15
CA LYS A 54 5.50 13.28 0.32
C LYS A 54 6.49 12.10 0.25
N GLN A 55 6.04 10.90 0.60
CA GLN A 55 6.81 9.65 0.61
C GLN A 55 6.47 8.75 -0.59
N MET A 56 5.50 9.14 -1.41
CA MET A 56 4.97 8.33 -2.50
C MET A 56 5.97 8.22 -3.65
N LYS A 57 6.23 6.98 -4.07
CA LYS A 57 6.90 6.63 -5.32
C LYS A 57 5.91 5.92 -6.22
N VAL A 58 5.58 6.54 -7.34
CA VAL A 58 4.65 5.98 -8.32
C VAL A 58 5.31 4.82 -9.06
N VAL A 59 4.60 3.71 -9.22
CA VAL A 59 5.01 2.55 -10.02
C VAL A 59 3.97 2.22 -11.08
N ASP A 60 4.36 1.45 -12.11
CA ASP A 60 3.51 1.26 -13.28
C ASP A 60 2.32 0.31 -13.04
N SER A 61 2.42 -0.64 -12.11
CA SER A 61 1.39 -1.65 -11.88
C SER A 61 1.44 -2.24 -10.47
N MET A 62 0.36 -2.91 -10.04
CA MET A 62 0.26 -3.56 -8.73
C MET A 62 1.26 -4.74 -8.57
N PRO A 63 1.50 -5.58 -9.60
CA PRO A 63 2.56 -6.57 -9.56
C PRO A 63 3.96 -5.98 -9.31
N ILE A 64 4.30 -4.87 -9.98
CA ILE A 64 5.61 -4.22 -9.78
C ILE A 64 5.74 -3.72 -8.34
N CYS A 65 4.68 -3.11 -7.79
CA CYS A 65 4.65 -2.65 -6.40
C CYS A 65 5.04 -3.77 -5.41
N SER A 66 4.37 -4.93 -5.53
CA SER A 66 4.59 -6.06 -4.62
C SER A 66 5.90 -6.79 -4.87
N GLN A 67 6.29 -6.97 -6.14
CA GLN A 67 7.55 -7.60 -6.51
C GLN A 67 8.75 -6.79 -6.03
N THR A 68 8.72 -5.46 -6.14
CA THR A 68 9.80 -4.59 -5.65
C THR A 68 10.07 -4.82 -4.17
N VAL A 69 9.03 -4.82 -3.32
CA VAL A 69 9.18 -5.09 -1.88
C VAL A 69 9.75 -6.50 -1.63
N ALA A 70 9.31 -7.49 -2.40
CA ALA A 70 9.74 -8.88 -2.22
C ALA A 70 11.16 -9.20 -2.73
N VAL A 71 11.68 -8.44 -3.71
CA VAL A 71 12.93 -8.76 -4.41
C VAL A 71 14.07 -7.82 -4.03
N ASP A 72 13.83 -6.50 -3.97
CA ASP A 72 14.89 -5.52 -3.72
C ASP A 72 15.48 -5.64 -2.30
N SER A 73 14.76 -6.30 -1.38
CA SER A 73 15.15 -6.49 0.03
C SER A 73 15.49 -5.17 0.75
N ASN A 74 14.97 -4.05 0.25
CA ASN A 74 15.13 -2.74 0.87
C ASN A 74 14.09 -2.60 2.00
N PRO A 75 14.51 -2.52 3.27
CA PRO A 75 13.57 -2.49 4.41
C PRO A 75 12.75 -1.19 4.48
N TYR A 76 13.08 -0.19 3.67
CA TYR A 76 12.39 1.10 3.61
C TYR A 76 11.38 1.18 2.46
N GLN A 77 11.01 0.08 1.82
CA GLN A 77 9.97 0.06 0.78
C GLN A 77 8.67 -0.52 1.34
N VAL A 78 7.57 0.18 1.12
CA VAL A 78 6.22 -0.26 1.49
C VAL A 78 5.35 -0.21 0.26
N CYS A 79 4.64 -1.28 -0.05
CA CYS A 79 3.67 -1.31 -1.14
C CYS A 79 2.25 -1.14 -0.57
N ILE A 80 1.50 -0.18 -1.08
CA ILE A 80 0.08 0.00 -0.74
C ILE A 80 -0.79 -0.47 -1.90
N VAL A 81 -1.58 -1.51 -1.63
CA VAL A 81 -2.57 -2.07 -2.55
C VAL A 81 -3.79 -2.57 -1.77
N ASP A 82 -4.84 -2.87 -2.52
CA ASP A 82 -6.05 -3.54 -2.04
C ASP A 82 -5.77 -4.81 -1.23
N GLN A 83 -6.56 -5.07 -0.19
CA GLN A 83 -6.32 -6.17 0.75
C GLN A 83 -6.27 -7.55 0.05
N ASN A 84 -7.19 -7.81 -0.87
CA ASN A 84 -7.22 -9.09 -1.61
C ASN A 84 -5.97 -9.27 -2.49
N ILE A 85 -5.43 -8.17 -3.02
CA ILE A 85 -4.21 -8.19 -3.82
C ILE A 85 -2.99 -8.38 -2.91
N ASN A 86 -2.96 -7.75 -1.75
CA ASN A 86 -1.95 -8.00 -0.71
C ASN A 86 -1.91 -9.47 -0.30
N ILE A 87 -3.07 -10.09 -0.02
CA ILE A 87 -3.16 -11.51 0.33
C ILE A 87 -2.65 -12.40 -0.81
N HIS A 88 -3.00 -12.09 -2.07
CA HIS A 88 -2.51 -12.82 -3.23
C HIS A 88 -0.98 -12.81 -3.31
N PHE A 89 -0.35 -11.63 -3.18
CA PHE A 89 1.12 -11.53 -3.26
C PHE A 89 1.82 -12.04 -2.01
N TYR A 90 1.23 -11.91 -0.83
CA TYR A 90 1.73 -12.54 0.39
C TYR A 90 1.81 -14.06 0.24
N ASN A 91 0.77 -14.70 -0.33
CA ASN A 91 0.80 -16.13 -0.60
C ASN A 91 1.80 -16.51 -1.70
N ALA A 92 2.08 -15.61 -2.66
CA ALA A 92 3.05 -15.86 -3.72
C ALA A 92 4.51 -15.70 -3.27
N TYR A 93 4.78 -14.80 -2.32
CA TYR A 93 6.13 -14.46 -1.85
C TYR A 93 6.44 -14.96 -0.43
N CYS A 94 5.45 -15.47 0.29
CA CYS A 94 5.53 -16.09 1.61
C CYS A 94 6.39 -15.29 2.60
N ASN A 95 7.56 -15.85 2.98
CA ASN A 95 8.47 -15.31 3.99
C ASN A 95 9.24 -14.05 3.55
N LYS A 96 9.04 -13.56 2.32
CA LYS A 96 9.70 -12.36 1.80
C LYS A 96 8.93 -11.07 2.10
N VAL A 97 7.65 -11.17 2.43
CA VAL A 97 6.78 -10.02 2.71
C VAL A 97 5.88 -10.32 3.89
N TYR A 98 5.40 -9.28 4.57
CA TYR A 98 4.32 -9.38 5.53
C TYR A 98 3.24 -8.36 5.17
N ILE A 99 2.02 -8.58 5.64
CA ILE A 99 0.92 -7.63 5.53
C ILE A 99 0.78 -6.94 6.87
N ALA A 100 0.67 -5.61 6.87
CA ALA A 100 0.39 -4.84 8.08
C ALA A 100 -1.00 -5.22 8.66
N ASP A 101 -1.12 -5.21 9.98
CA ASP A 101 -2.31 -5.72 10.68
C ASP A 101 -3.59 -4.90 10.38
N GLN A 102 -3.45 -3.62 10.02
CA GLN A 102 -4.58 -2.72 9.81
C GLN A 102 -4.75 -2.30 8.35
N THR A 103 -6.00 -2.30 7.91
CA THR A 103 -6.45 -1.57 6.73
C THR A 103 -6.86 -0.15 7.15
N PHE A 104 -6.64 0.83 6.28
CA PHE A 104 -6.89 2.25 6.57
C PHE A 104 -7.86 2.90 5.57
N ASN A 105 -8.55 2.08 4.76
CA ASN A 105 -9.59 2.51 3.82
C ASN A 105 -10.66 1.43 3.67
N ALA A 106 -11.93 1.79 3.77
CA ALA A 106 -13.03 0.93 3.38
C ALA A 106 -13.46 1.30 1.95
N TYR A 107 -13.40 0.33 1.03
CA TYR A 107 -13.87 0.48 -0.34
C TYR A 107 -14.67 -0.74 -0.77
N SER A 108 -15.53 -0.57 -1.78
CA SER A 108 -16.32 -1.64 -2.37
C SER A 108 -15.88 -1.91 -3.80
N LEU A 109 -15.85 -3.18 -4.19
CA LEU A 109 -15.76 -3.57 -5.59
C LEU A 109 -17.16 -3.57 -6.20
N GLY A 110 -17.29 -3.01 -7.41
CA GLY A 110 -18.55 -2.94 -8.13
C GLY A 110 -18.37 -3.29 -9.60
N VAL A 111 -19.45 -3.77 -10.23
CA VAL A 111 -19.50 -4.00 -11.67
C VAL A 111 -19.97 -2.71 -12.34
N ALA A 112 -19.17 -2.19 -13.26
CA ALA A 112 -19.52 -0.99 -14.02
C ALA A 112 -20.17 -1.37 -15.36
N PHE A 113 -21.32 -0.76 -15.65
CA PHE A 113 -22.02 -0.90 -16.91
C PHE A 113 -22.02 0.40 -17.70
N PRO A 114 -21.96 0.37 -19.04
CA PRO A 114 -22.20 1.54 -19.86
C PRO A 114 -23.54 2.17 -19.53
N LYS A 115 -23.60 3.51 -19.53
CA LYS A 115 -24.85 4.23 -19.30
C LYS A 115 -25.90 3.81 -20.34
N GLY A 116 -27.06 3.35 -19.88
CA GLY A 116 -28.14 2.89 -20.75
C GLY A 116 -27.98 1.46 -21.28
N ALA A 117 -27.12 0.64 -20.67
CA ALA A 117 -27.02 -0.78 -21.00
C ALA A 117 -28.40 -1.46 -20.91
N PHE A 118 -28.93 -1.90 -22.05
CA PHE A 118 -30.26 -2.54 -22.13
C PHE A 118 -30.35 -3.84 -21.32
N TYR A 119 -29.21 -4.47 -21.05
CA TYR A 119 -29.08 -5.71 -20.29
C TYR A 119 -28.92 -5.49 -18.80
N LEU A 120 -28.83 -4.24 -18.31
CA LEU A 120 -28.71 -3.94 -16.89
C LEU A 120 -29.81 -4.61 -16.04
N PRO A 121 -31.10 -4.64 -16.46
CA PRO A 121 -32.14 -5.33 -15.70
C PRO A 121 -31.93 -6.85 -15.54
N ALA A 122 -31.04 -7.47 -16.32
CA ALA A 122 -30.72 -8.89 -16.18
C ALA A 122 -29.75 -9.18 -15.01
N PHE A 123 -29.11 -8.15 -14.45
CA PHE A 123 -28.23 -8.29 -13.28
C PHE A 123 -29.05 -8.03 -12.01
N SER A 124 -29.29 -9.07 -11.21
CA SER A 124 -29.84 -8.94 -9.85
C SER A 124 -28.70 -8.79 -8.85
N PHE A 125 -28.60 -7.65 -8.18
CA PHE A 125 -27.64 -7.38 -7.10
C PHE A 125 -28.29 -7.52 -5.74
#